data_AF-A0A850PHP6-F1
#
_entry.id   AF-A0A850PHP6-F1
#
_cell.length_a   1.000
_cell.length_b   1.000
_cell.length_c   1.000
_cell.angle_alpha   90.00
_cell.angle_beta   90.00
_cell.angle_gamma   90.00
#
_symmetry.space_group_name_H-M   'P 1'
#
loop_
_entity.id
_entity.type
_entity.pdbx_description
1 polymer ?
#
loop_
_entity_poly.entity_id
_entity_poly.type
_entity_poly.pdbx_seq_one_letter_code
_entity_poly.pdbx_strand_id
1 'polypeptide(L)'
;MFEALSGKLSGVFDGLSKRGALSEADVAEAMREVRLAMLDADVALPVVKDFVTKVRERAVGHEVLDSISPGQAVAKIVNDALIDALGGAGAVPLNLNAVPPVPVLMVGLQGSGKTTTSGKIALRLARRERKRVLLASLDTQRPAAQL
;
A
#
# COMPACT_ATOMS: atom_id res chain seq x y z
N MET A 1 9.39 3.27 -5.46
CA MET A 1 8.65 4.06 -4.45
C MET A 1 8.87 3.50 -3.05
N PHE A 2 8.68 2.20 -2.82
CA PHE A 2 8.82 1.60 -1.48
C PHE A 2 10.19 0.99 -1.17
N GLU A 3 11.23 1.14 -2.01
CA GLU A 3 12.51 0.44 -1.79
C GLU A 3 13.17 0.78 -0.45
N ALA A 4 13.13 2.05 -0.02
CA ALA A 4 13.68 2.47 1.26
C ALA A 4 12.91 1.83 2.44
N LEU A 5 11.57 1.75 2.35
CA LEU A 5 10.73 1.11 3.35
C LEU A 5 10.95 -0.41 3.35
N SER A 6 10.94 -1.04 2.17
CA SER A 6 11.19 -2.47 2.01
C SER A 6 12.56 -2.87 2.56
N GLY A 7 13.61 -2.09 2.27
CA GLY A 7 14.95 -2.35 2.81
C GLY A 7 15.00 -2.27 4.33
N LYS A 8 14.40 -1.23 4.93
CA LYS A 8 14.32 -1.09 6.38
C LYS A 8 13.54 -2.24 7.03
N LEU A 9 12.35 -2.56 6.51
CA LEU A 9 11.52 -3.65 7.04
C LEU A 9 12.21 -5.01 6.94
N SER A 10 12.86 -5.32 5.82
CA SER A 10 13.64 -6.55 5.67
C SER A 10 14.75 -6.65 6.71
N GLY A 11 15.46 -5.55 6.98
CA GLY A 11 16.50 -5.51 8.02
C GLY A 11 15.95 -5.84 9.42
N VAL A 12 14.79 -5.28 9.77
CA VAL A 12 14.12 -5.57 11.05
C VAL A 12 13.76 -7.06 11.15
N PHE A 13 13.18 -7.63 10.09
CA PHE A 13 12.76 -9.04 10.08
C PHE A 13 13.92 -10.01 10.08
N ASP A 14 15.03 -9.69 9.42
CA ASP A 14 16.26 -10.49 9.45
C ASP A 14 16.88 -10.53 10.85
N GLY A 15 16.74 -9.44 11.62
CA GLY A 15 17.14 -9.40 13.03
C GLY A 15 16.29 -10.30 13.92
N LEU A 16 14.97 -10.30 13.71
CA LEU A 16 14.01 -11.11 14.46
C LEU A 16 14.09 -12.60 14.13
N SER A 17 14.34 -12.94 12.86
CA SER A 17 14.36 -14.33 12.37
C SER A 17 15.58 -15.12 12.85
N LYS A 18 16.68 -14.45 13.19
CA LYS A 18 17.88 -15.06 13.77
C LYS A 18 17.72 -15.48 15.24
N ARG A 19 16.63 -15.08 15.90
CA ARG A 19 16.39 -15.37 17.32
C ARG A 19 15.48 -16.60 17.45
N GLY A 20 15.89 -17.56 18.28
CA GLY A 20 15.14 -18.80 18.48
C GLY A 20 13.85 -18.64 19.28
N ALA A 21 13.79 -17.63 20.16
CA ALA A 21 12.59 -17.19 20.88
C ALA A 21 12.56 -15.66 20.90
N LEU A 22 11.37 -15.07 20.85
CA LEU A 22 11.17 -13.63 20.92
C LEU A 22 10.53 -13.27 22.26
N SER A 23 11.13 -12.31 22.96
CA SER A 23 10.50 -11.67 24.12
C SER A 23 9.62 -10.50 23.70
N GLU A 24 8.72 -10.05 24.58
CA GLU A 24 7.94 -8.84 24.35
C GLU A 24 8.83 -7.60 24.08
N ALA A 25 9.99 -7.53 24.74
CA ALA A 25 10.96 -6.44 24.55
C ALA A 25 11.52 -6.44 23.12
N ASP A 26 11.77 -7.62 22.54
CA ASP A 26 12.29 -7.74 21.19
C ASP A 26 11.27 -7.28 20.14
N VAL A 27 10.00 -7.64 20.35
CA VAL A 27 8.89 -7.17 19.52
C VAL A 27 8.73 -5.66 19.65
N ALA A 28 8.85 -5.11 20.87
CA ALA A 28 8.72 -3.68 21.10
C ALA A 28 9.83 -2.87 20.38
N GLU A 29 11.09 -3.33 20.40
CA GLU A 29 12.18 -2.64 19.70
C GLU A 29 11.99 -2.74 18.18
N ALA A 30 11.63 -3.91 17.65
CA ALA A 30 11.33 -4.05 16.22
C ALA A 30 10.19 -3.13 15.78
N MET A 31 9.13 -2.99 16.59
CA MET A 31 8.03 -2.07 16.28
C MET A 31 8.46 -0.60 16.34
N ARG A 32 9.47 -0.26 17.16
CA ARG A 32 10.05 1.08 17.18
C ARG A 32 10.77 1.40 15.87
N GLU A 33 11.52 0.45 15.33
CA GLU A 33 12.21 0.59 14.04
C GLU A 33 11.21 0.67 12.87
N VAL A 34 10.19 -0.20 12.86
CA VAL A 34 9.11 -0.16 11.86
C VAL A 34 8.40 1.19 11.87
N ARG A 35 8.10 1.74 13.06
CA ARG A 35 7.49 3.05 13.21
C ARG A 35 8.34 4.15 12.57
N LEU A 36 9.65 4.16 12.85
CA LEU A 36 10.57 5.14 12.26
C LEU A 36 10.64 4.98 10.73
N ALA A 37 10.72 3.75 10.23
CA ALA A 37 10.75 3.46 8.81
C ALA A 37 9.49 3.96 8.07
N MET A 38 8.31 3.81 8.69
CA MET A 38 7.05 4.30 8.11
C MET A 38 6.97 5.83 8.12
N LEU A 39 7.43 6.49 9.18
CA LEU A 39 7.46 7.96 9.25
C LEU A 39 8.43 8.56 8.24
N ASP A 40 9.61 7.95 8.06
CA ASP A 40 10.59 8.35 7.04
C ASP A 40 10.07 8.13 5.60
N ALA A 41 9.07 7.26 5.43
CA ALA A 41 8.42 6.98 4.16
C ALA A 41 7.16 7.84 3.92
N ASP A 42 7.04 8.98 4.61
CA ASP A 42 5.93 9.93 4.54
C ASP A 42 4.56 9.33 4.89
N VAL A 43 4.52 8.29 5.73
CA VAL A 43 3.25 7.75 6.24
C VAL A 43 2.74 8.62 7.39
N ALA A 44 1.46 8.99 7.33
CA ALA A 44 0.84 9.84 8.34
C ALA A 44 0.90 9.22 9.75
N LEU A 45 1.29 10.03 10.74
CA LEU A 45 1.46 9.59 12.13
C LEU A 45 0.25 8.83 12.71
N PRO A 46 -1.02 9.24 12.48
CA PRO A 46 -2.17 8.47 12.95
C PRO A 46 -2.19 7.04 12.41
N VAL A 47 -1.92 6.86 11.11
CA VAL A 47 -1.86 5.55 10.45
C VAL A 47 -0.74 4.70 11.06
N VAL A 48 0.43 5.29 11.31
CA VAL A 48 1.55 4.57 11.93
C VAL A 48 1.23 4.14 13.35
N LYS A 49 0.55 4.99 14.15
CA LYS A 49 0.14 4.63 15.52
C LYS A 49 -0.83 3.45 15.51
N ASP A 50 -1.88 3.54 14.70
CA ASP A 50 -2.90 2.48 14.61
C ASP A 50 -2.28 1.16 14.12
N PHE A 51 -1.39 1.24 13.14
CA PHE A 51 -0.65 0.11 12.62
C PHE A 51 0.19 -0.60 13.70
N VAL A 52 1.00 0.15 14.45
CA VAL A 52 1.87 -0.40 15.49
C VAL A 52 1.05 -1.02 16.62
N THR A 53 -0.04 -0.38 17.03
CA THR A 53 -0.95 -0.94 18.04
C THR A 53 -1.53 -2.28 17.59
N LYS A 54 -2.08 -2.36 16.37
CA LYS A 54 -2.63 -3.60 15.79
C LYS A 54 -1.60 -4.72 15.75
N VAL A 55 -0.37 -4.42 15.33
CA VAL A 55 0.70 -5.43 15.25
C VAL A 55 1.10 -5.90 16.65
N ARG A 56 1.26 -4.99 17.62
CA ARG A 56 1.66 -5.33 18.98
C ARG A 56 0.63 -6.23 19.67
N GLU A 57 -0.66 -5.90 19.57
CA GLU A 57 -1.74 -6.70 20.15
C GLU A 57 -1.74 -8.12 19.58
N ARG A 58 -1.57 -8.26 18.26
CA ARG A 58 -1.52 -9.56 17.58
C ARG A 58 -0.24 -10.34 17.87
N ALA A 59 0.89 -9.67 18.06
CA ALA A 59 2.18 -10.32 18.31
C ALA A 59 2.34 -10.84 19.74
N VAL A 60 1.70 -10.17 20.72
CA VAL A 60 1.70 -10.61 22.13
C VAL A 60 0.60 -11.64 22.42
N GLY A 61 -0.56 -11.52 21.76
CA GLY A 61 -1.74 -12.36 22.02
C GLY A 61 -1.81 -13.69 21.26
N HIS A 62 -0.96 -13.90 20.25
CA HIS A 62 -0.90 -15.19 19.55
C HIS A 62 0.17 -16.08 20.16
N GLU A 63 -0.21 -17.27 20.63
CA GLU A 63 0.71 -18.41 20.68
C GLU A 63 1.27 -18.59 19.28
N VAL A 64 2.55 -18.26 19.11
CA VAL A 64 3.30 -18.52 17.89
C VAL A 64 3.16 -20.02 17.66
N LEU A 65 2.42 -20.39 16.60
CA LEU A 65 2.16 -21.79 16.25
C LEU A 65 3.47 -22.58 16.26
N ASP A 66 3.51 -23.70 16.99
CA ASP A 66 4.71 -24.51 17.27
C ASP A 66 5.53 -24.93 16.02
N SER A 67 4.97 -24.79 14.82
CA SER A 67 5.58 -25.18 13.55
C SER A 67 6.27 -24.06 12.77
N ILE A 68 6.24 -22.80 13.25
CA ILE A 68 6.75 -21.64 12.51
C ILE A 68 7.72 -20.83 13.38
N SER A 69 8.79 -20.30 12.80
CA SER A 69 9.73 -19.48 13.58
C SER A 69 9.06 -18.20 14.09
N PRO A 70 9.35 -17.75 15.31
CA PRO A 70 8.77 -16.53 15.88
C PRO A 70 8.94 -15.30 14.96
N GLY A 71 10.10 -15.16 14.31
CA GLY A 71 10.34 -14.07 13.35
C GLY A 71 9.41 -14.13 12.13
N GLN A 72 9.12 -15.32 11.60
CA GLN A 72 8.18 -15.49 10.48
C GLN A 72 6.73 -15.20 10.90
N ALA A 73 6.34 -15.55 12.12
CA ALA A 73 5.02 -15.21 12.66
C ALA A 73 4.85 -13.69 12.76
N VAL A 74 5.85 -12.97 13.28
CA VAL A 74 5.83 -11.50 13.34
C VAL A 74 5.80 -10.88 11.94
N ALA A 75 6.63 -11.35 11.01
CA ALA A 75 6.61 -10.87 9.63
C ALA A 75 5.23 -11.04 8.96
N LYS A 76 4.55 -12.17 9.22
CA LYS A 76 3.18 -12.40 8.75
C LYS A 76 2.20 -11.39 9.34
N ILE A 77 2.24 -11.16 10.67
CA ILE A 77 1.36 -10.20 11.33
C ILE A 77 1.53 -8.80 10.74
N VAL A 78 2.78 -8.38 10.51
CA VAL A 78 3.09 -7.09 9.90
C VAL A 78 2.58 -7.02 8.46
N ASN A 79 2.80 -8.07 7.66
CA ASN A 79 2.28 -8.13 6.29
C ASN A 79 0.75 -8.05 6.24
N ASP A 80 0.05 -8.79 7.11
CA ASP A 80 -1.41 -8.74 7.20
C ASP A 80 -1.90 -7.32 7.56
N ALA A 81 -1.21 -6.66 8.50
CA ALA A 81 -1.52 -5.28 8.87
C ALA A 81 -1.26 -4.29 7.72
N LEU A 82 -0.24 -4.53 6.88
CA LEU A 82 0.03 -3.72 5.70
C LEU A 82 -1.05 -3.89 4.64
N ILE A 83 -1.50 -5.13 4.41
CA ILE A 83 -2.61 -5.43 3.50
C ILE A 83 -3.88 -4.70 3.96
N ASP A 84 -4.22 -4.81 5.24
CA ASP A 84 -5.37 -4.11 5.83
C ASP A 84 -5.27 -2.59 5.65
N ALA A 85 -4.10 -2.00 5.95
CA ALA A 85 -3.86 -0.57 5.80
C ALA A 85 -3.93 -0.06 4.35
N LEU A 86 -3.63 -0.92 3.36
CA LEU A 86 -3.66 -0.57 1.93
C LEU A 86 -5.03 -0.81 1.26
N GLY A 87 -6.09 -1.10 2.04
CA GLY A 87 -7.45 -1.29 1.53
C GLY A 87 -7.92 -2.74 1.52
N GLY A 88 -7.20 -3.65 2.16
CA GLY A 88 -7.65 -5.02 2.43
C GLY A 88 -7.52 -5.97 1.24
N ALA A 89 -8.52 -6.84 1.08
CA ALA A 89 -8.48 -8.03 0.23
C ALA A 89 -8.50 -7.72 -1.29
N GLY A 90 -7.35 -7.31 -1.81
CA GLY A 90 -7.01 -7.36 -3.23
C GLY A 90 -7.29 -6.08 -4.02
N ALA A 91 -6.77 -6.05 -5.24
CA ALA A 91 -6.95 -4.93 -6.15
C ALA A 91 -8.41 -4.79 -6.58
N VAL A 92 -9.03 -3.64 -6.26
CA VAL A 92 -10.38 -3.32 -6.74
C VAL A 92 -10.29 -2.89 -8.22
N PRO A 93 -10.89 -3.64 -9.16
CA PRO A 93 -10.86 -3.27 -10.57
C PRO A 93 -11.72 -2.03 -10.84
N LEU A 94 -11.44 -1.35 -11.94
CA LEU A 94 -12.29 -0.25 -12.41
C LEU A 94 -13.64 -0.83 -12.84
N ASN A 95 -14.71 -0.44 -12.14
CA ASN A 95 -16.05 -0.92 -12.46
C ASN A 95 -16.64 -0.13 -13.64
N LEU A 96 -16.80 -0.81 -14.77
CA LEU A 96 -17.44 -0.29 -15.99
C LEU A 96 -18.76 -1.00 -16.31
N ASN A 97 -19.33 -1.75 -15.35
CA ASN A 97 -20.57 -2.49 -15.52
C ASN A 97 -21.79 -1.57 -15.37
N ALA A 98 -22.01 -0.71 -16.36
CA ALA A 98 -23.18 0.14 -16.49
C ALA A 98 -23.53 0.34 -17.97
N VAL A 99 -24.72 0.88 -18.25
CA VAL A 99 -25.15 1.18 -19.63
C VAL A 99 -24.20 2.24 -20.23
N PRO A 100 -23.51 1.97 -21.35
CA PRO A 100 -22.60 2.93 -21.96
C PRO A 100 -23.34 4.19 -22.46
N PRO A 101 -22.68 5.38 -22.46
CA PRO A 101 -21.30 5.61 -22.03
C PRO A 101 -21.14 5.69 -20.49
N VAL A 102 -20.02 5.16 -19.98
CA VAL A 102 -19.65 5.24 -18.55
C VAL A 102 -18.68 6.40 -18.35
N PRO A 103 -19.10 7.54 -17.77
CA PRO A 103 -18.21 8.69 -17.58
C PRO A 103 -17.24 8.44 -16.43
N VAL A 104 -15.95 8.73 -16.65
CA VAL A 104 -14.89 8.69 -15.63
C VAL A 104 -14.25 10.07 -15.55
N LEU A 105 -14.40 10.73 -14.41
CA LEU A 105 -13.81 12.05 -14.16
C LEU A 105 -12.46 11.91 -13.45
N MET A 106 -11.43 12.56 -14.01
CA MET A 106 -10.08 12.55 -13.45
C MET A 106 -9.85 13.83 -12.63
N VAL A 107 -9.77 13.68 -11.31
CA VAL A 107 -9.60 14.79 -10.35
C VAL A 107 -8.26 14.66 -9.63
N GLY A 108 -7.66 15.79 -9.25
CA GLY A 108 -6.37 15.84 -8.57
C GLY A 108 -5.66 17.18 -8.75
N LEU A 109 -4.58 17.39 -8.02
CA LEU A 109 -3.80 18.64 -8.02
C LEU A 109 -3.03 18.85 -9.35
N GLN A 110 -2.60 20.08 -9.62
CA GLN A 110 -1.73 20.35 -10.76
C GLN A 110 -0.42 19.54 -10.64
N GLY A 111 0.07 18.99 -11.75
CA GLY A 111 1.29 18.18 -11.74
C GLY A 111 1.12 16.75 -11.21
N SER A 112 -0.04 16.36 -10.68
CA SER A 112 -0.29 14.99 -10.17
C SER A 112 -0.39 13.90 -11.25
N GLY A 113 -0.08 14.23 -12.51
CA GLY A 113 -0.10 13.28 -13.62
C GLY A 113 -1.48 12.93 -14.18
N LYS A 114 -2.54 13.71 -13.89
CA LYS A 114 -3.92 13.45 -14.37
C LYS A 114 -3.99 13.10 -15.86
N THR A 115 -3.51 14.01 -16.73
CA THR A 115 -3.55 13.85 -18.20
C THR A 115 -2.81 12.59 -18.66
N THR A 116 -1.60 12.38 -18.14
CA THR A 116 -0.79 11.18 -18.43
C THR A 116 -1.47 9.90 -17.98
N THR A 117 -2.08 9.92 -16.80
CA THR A 117 -2.80 8.77 -16.23
C THR A 117 -4.08 8.48 -17.02
N SER A 118 -4.82 9.51 -17.48
CA SER A 118 -5.97 9.33 -18.39
C SER A 118 -5.56 8.60 -19.65
N GLY A 119 -4.47 9.00 -20.29
CA GLY A 119 -3.95 8.33 -21.49
C GLY A 119 -3.54 6.88 -21.23
N LYS A 120 -2.86 6.61 -20.10
CA LYS A 120 -2.48 5.24 -19.70
C LYS A 120 -3.70 4.35 -19.44
N ILE A 121 -4.72 4.87 -18.76
CA ILE A 121 -5.97 4.14 -18.50
C ILE A 121 -6.68 3.86 -19.83
N ALA A 122 -6.83 4.86 -20.71
CA ALA A 122 -7.45 4.69 -22.02
C ALA A 122 -6.73 3.63 -22.86
N LEU A 123 -5.39 3.67 -22.90
CA LEU A 123 -4.59 2.68 -23.61
C LEU A 123 -4.76 1.28 -23.04
N ARG A 124 -4.79 1.13 -21.71
CA ARG A 124 -5.01 -0.15 -21.03
C ARG A 124 -6.40 -0.71 -21.33
N LEU A 125 -7.45 0.12 -21.23
CA LEU A 125 -8.83 -0.28 -21.52
C LEU A 125 -9.01 -0.69 -22.99
N ALA A 126 -8.40 0.05 -23.93
CA ALA A 126 -8.48 -0.27 -25.34
C ALA A 126 -7.71 -1.55 -25.71
N ARG A 127 -6.48 -1.71 -25.19
CA ARG A 127 -5.60 -2.84 -25.58
C ARG A 127 -5.87 -4.12 -24.81
N ARG A 128 -6.05 -4.05 -23.49
CA ARG A 128 -6.21 -5.24 -22.64
C ARG A 128 -7.68 -5.63 -22.50
N GLU A 129 -8.57 -4.65 -22.33
CA GLU A 129 -9.99 -4.91 -22.05
C GLU A 129 -10.88 -4.74 -23.29
N ARG A 130 -10.29 -4.39 -24.44
CA ARG A 130 -10.94 -4.24 -25.75
C ARG A 130 -12.17 -3.31 -25.72
N LYS A 131 -12.14 -2.29 -24.86
CA LYS A 131 -13.21 -1.28 -24.76
C LYS A 131 -12.98 -0.14 -25.76
N ARG A 132 -14.06 0.46 -26.25
CA ARG A 132 -14.00 1.74 -26.97
C ARG A 132 -13.95 2.85 -25.94
N VAL A 133 -12.92 3.70 -26.02
CA VAL A 133 -12.67 4.78 -25.06
C VAL A 133 -12.65 6.10 -25.80
N LEU A 134 -13.30 7.11 -25.24
CA LEU A 134 -13.22 8.50 -25.67
C LEU A 134 -12.52 9.29 -24.55
N LEU A 135 -11.51 10.08 -24.92
CA LEU A 135 -10.91 11.06 -24.02
C LEU A 135 -11.42 12.45 -24.39
N ALA A 136 -11.84 13.21 -23.39
CA ALA A 136 -12.23 14.60 -23.53
C ALA A 136 -11.43 15.43 -22.53
N SER A 137 -10.77 16.48 -23.01
CA SER A 137 -10.13 17.44 -22.10
C SER A 137 -11.14 18.45 -21.59
N LEU A 138 -11.12 18.66 -20.28
CA LEU A 138 -11.93 19.66 -19.59
C LEU A 138 -11.08 20.80 -19.02
N ASP A 139 -9.76 20.82 -19.31
CA ASP A 139 -8.84 21.83 -18.83
C ASP A 139 -8.73 22.96 -19.85
N THR A 140 -9.44 24.06 -19.56
CA THR A 140 -9.47 25.25 -20.42
C THR A 140 -8.30 26.20 -20.18
N GLN A 141 -7.50 26.00 -19.13
CA GLN A 141 -6.49 26.96 -18.70
C GLN A 141 -5.08 26.64 -19.21
N ARG A 142 -4.75 25.35 -19.37
CA ARG A 142 -3.41 24.92 -19.82
C ARG A 142 -3.42 24.62 -21.33
N PRO A 143 -2.66 25.34 -22.18
CA PRO A 143 -2.65 25.11 -23.64
C PRO A 143 -2.32 23.67 -24.03
N ALA A 144 -1.37 23.05 -23.34
CA ALA A 144 -0.98 21.65 -23.55
C ALA A 144 -2.06 20.63 -23.14
N ALA A 145 -3.16 21.06 -22.53
CA ALA A 145 -4.28 20.20 -22.20
C ALA A 145 -5.40 20.22 -23.26
N GLN A 146 -5.36 21.12 -24.25
CA GLN A 146 -6.40 21.24 -25.28
C GLN A 146 -6.09 20.42 -26.56
N LEU A 147 -4.87 19.91 -26.69
CA LEU A 147 -4.39 19.05 -27.79
C LEU A 147 -4.57 17.57 -27.45
#